data_AF-A0A962V300-F1
#
_entry.id   AF-A0A962V300-F1
#
_cell.length_a   1.000
_cell.length_b   1.000
_cell.length_c   1.000
_cell.angle_alpha   90.00
_cell.angle_beta   90.00
_cell.angle_gamma   90.00
#
_symmetry.space_group_name_H-M   'P 1'
#
loop_
_entity.id
_entity.type
_entity.pdbx_description
1 polymer ?
#
loop_
_entity_poly.entity_id
_entity_poly.type
_entity_poly.pdbx_seq_one_letter_code
_entity_poly.pdbx_strand_id
1 'polypeptide(L)' 'FLAFGILRSSGQYDIYFEHFAERIECDRQQREQDLQRWTQRYAERLEYYTRHAPYNWFNFYDYWESNAT' A
#
# COMPACT_ATOMS: atom_id res chain seq x y z
N PHE A 1 11.47 0.61 3.61
CA PHE A 1 10.56 -0.10 4.53
C PHE A 1 9.16 0.48 4.39
N LEU A 2 8.12 -0.33 4.62
CA LEU A 2 6.75 0.12 4.82
C LEU A 2 6.44 0.11 6.32
N ALA A 3 5.55 1.00 6.75
CA ALA A 3 5.09 1.08 8.12
C ALA A 3 3.57 1.15 8.15
N PHE A 4 2.95 0.35 9.02
CA PHE A 4 1.50 0.31 9.21
C PHE A 4 1.17 0.45 10.68
N GLY A 5 0.20 1.30 11.00
CA GLY A 5 -0.31 1.49 12.36
C GLY A 5 -1.76 1.07 12.44
N ILE A 6 -2.06 0.08 13.30
CA ILE A 6 -3.42 -0.42 13.51
C ILE A 6 -3.90 -0.01 14.89
N LEU A 7 -4.95 0.81 14.96
CA LEU A 7 -5.60 1.20 16.20
C LEU A 7 -6.44 0.02 16.73
N ARG A 8 -6.16 -0.39 17.96
CA ARG A 8 -6.97 -1.34 18.72
C ARG A 8 -8.10 -0.62 19.44
N SER A 9 -9.14 -1.38 19.81
CA SER A 9 -10.27 -0.88 20.61
C SER A 9 -9.85 -0.32 21.97
N SER A 10 -8.69 -0.71 22.49
CA SER A 10 -8.11 -0.17 23.73
C SER A 10 -7.48 1.22 23.59
N GLY A 11 -7.44 1.79 22.38
CA GLY A 11 -6.77 3.07 22.10
C GLY A 11 -5.26 2.95 21.88
N GLN A 12 -4.72 1.73 21.84
CA GLN A 12 -3.31 1.45 21.58
C GLN A 12 -3.07 1.14 20.10
N TYR A 13 -1.84 1.35 19.62
CA TYR A 13 -1.46 1.02 18.25
C TYR A 13 -0.54 -0.20 18.19
N ASP A 14 -0.82 -1.10 17.26
CA ASP A 14 0.18 -2.03 16.75
C ASP A 14 0.91 -1.39 15.58
N ILE A 15 2.25 -1.35 15.66
CA ILE A 15 3.08 -0.83 14.58
C ILE A 15 3.82 -1.97 13.92
N TYR A 16 3.62 -2.13 12.61
CA TYR A 16 4.29 -3.12 11.78
C TYR A 16 5.30 -2.43 10.87
N PHE A 17 6.55 -2.86 10.89
CA PHE A 17 7.57 -2.47 9.94
C PHE A 17 7.90 -3.64 9.03
N GLU A 18 7.90 -3.38 7.72
CA GLU A 18 8.19 -4.38 6.72
C GLU A 18 9.33 -3.91 5.81
N HIS A 19 10.30 -4.78 5.56
CA HIS A 19 11.29 -4.52 4.52
C HIS A 19 10.61 -4.58 3.15
N PHE A 20 10.73 -3.51 2.38
CA PHE A 20 10.09 -3.41 1.07
C PHE A 20 11.12 -3.56 -0.04
N ALA A 21 12.14 -2.71 0.00
CA ALA A 21 13.33 -2.78 -0.81
C ALA A 21 14.43 -1.98 -0.13
N GLU A 22 15.68 -2.36 -0.36
CA GLU A 22 16.85 -1.50 -0.07
C GLU A 22 16.83 -0.26 -0.98
N ARG A 23 16.51 -0.49 -2.27
CA ARG A 23 16.36 0.56 -3.28
C ARG A 23 15.26 0.16 -4.27
N ILE A 24 14.44 1.14 -4.64
CA ILE A 24 13.52 1.01 -5.76
C ILE A 24 14.29 1.42 -7.01
N GLU A 25 14.51 0.45 -7.90
CA GLU A 25 15.18 0.67 -9.17
C GLU A 25 14.14 0.58 -10.30
N CYS A 26 14.25 1.52 -11.25
CA CYS A 26 13.46 1.51 -12.47
C CYS A 26 14.42 1.79 -13.62
N ASP A 27 14.67 0.78 -14.44
CA ASP A 27 15.46 0.94 -15.66
C ASP A 27 14.74 1.91 -16.59
N ARG A 28 15.48 2.82 -17.23
CA ARG A 28 14.89 3.74 -18.21
C ARG A 28 14.24 3.00 -19.38
N GLN A 29 14.79 1.86 -19.80
CA GLN A 29 14.26 1.07 -20.91
C GLN A 29 12.97 0.32 -20.52
N GLN A 30 12.81 -0.04 -19.24
CA GLN A 30 11.67 -0.82 -18.73
C GLN A 30 10.84 -0.04 -17.70
N ARG A 31 10.94 1.29 -17.73
CA ARG A 31 10.47 2.14 -16.64
C ARG A 31 9.02 1.90 -16.26
N GLU A 32 8.16 1.74 -17.25
CA GLU A 32 6.73 1.49 -17.02
C GLU A 32 6.48 0.14 -16.34
N GLN A 33 7.15 -0.92 -16.80
CA GLN A 33 7.02 -2.27 -16.23
C GLN A 33 7.56 -2.32 -14.80
N ASP A 34 8.72 -1.70 -14.56
CA ASP A 34 9.30 -1.61 -13.22
C ASP A 34 8.39 -0.83 -12.27
N LEU A 35 7.87 0.32 -12.72
CA LEU A 35 6.93 1.11 -11.93
C LEU A 35 5.66 0.32 -11.64
N GLN A 36 5.10 -0.38 -12.62
CA GLN A 36 3.92 -1.20 -12.43
C GLN A 36 4.19 -2.31 -11.41
N ARG A 37 5.34 -2.99 -11.51
CA ARG A 37 5.75 -4.03 -10.56
C ARG A 37 5.86 -3.50 -9.13
N TRP A 38 6.54 -2.36 -8.93
CA TRP A 38 6.70 -1.78 -7.59
C TRP A 38 5.39 -1.27 -7.03
N THR A 39 4.56 -0.63 -7.86
CA THR A 39 3.24 -0.13 -7.47
C THR A 39 2.32 -1.28 -7.10
N GLN A 40 2.32 -2.36 -7.88
CA GLN A 40 1.53 -3.56 -7.61
C GLN A 40 1.95 -4.20 -6.29
N ARG A 41 3.25 -4.38 -6.07
CA ARG A 41 3.77 -4.93 -4.80
C ARG A 41 3.38 -4.06 -3.60
N TYR A 42 3.41 -2.72 -3.75
CA TYR A 42 2.93 -1.82 -2.70
C TYR A 42 1.42 -2.01 -2.44
N ALA A 43 0.61 -2.06 -3.51
CA ALA A 43 -0.83 -2.26 -3.40
C ALA A 43 -1.19 -3.59 -2.74
N GLU A 44 -0.46 -4.66 -3.01
CA GLU A 44 -0.64 -5.97 -2.34
C GLU A 44 -0.40 -5.90 -0.83
N ARG A 45 0.63 -5.15 -0.38
CA ARG A 45 0.89 -5.00 1.05
C ARG A 45 -0.15 -4.12 1.71
N LEU A 46 -0.58 -3.07 1.03
CA LEU A 46 -1.68 -2.22 1.47
C LEU A 46 -2.98 -3.02 1.62
N GLU A 47 -3.33 -3.81 0.62
CA GLU A 47 -4.51 -4.68 0.61
C GLU A 47 -4.48 -5.66 1.79
N TYR A 48 -3.34 -6.28 2.06
CA TYR A 48 -3.18 -7.20 3.18
C TYR A 48 -3.58 -6.55 4.52
N TYR A 49 -3.04 -5.37 4.84
CA TYR A 49 -3.36 -4.69 6.11
C TYR A 49 -4.77 -4.11 6.13
N THR A 50 -5.27 -3.60 5.00
CA THR A 50 -6.67 -3.16 4.89
C THR A 50 -7.64 -4.31 5.11
N ARG A 51 -7.38 -5.51 4.57
CA ARG A 51 -8.22 -6.69 4.84
C ARG A 51 -8.09 -7.15 6.29
N HIS A 52 -6.91 -7.05 6.89
CA HIS A 52 -6.67 -7.42 8.28
C HIS A 52 -7.36 -6.47 9.27
N ALA A 53 -7.42 -5.18 8.95
CA ALA A 53 -7.99 -4.14 9.80
C ALA A 53 -8.82 -3.14 8.96
N PRO A 54 -10.00 -3.54 8.45
CA PRO A 54 -10.76 -2.77 7.46
C PRO A 54 -11.21 -1.40 7.97
N TYR A 55 -11.50 -1.27 9.25
CA TYR A 55 -11.89 0.00 9.86
C TYR A 55 -10.72 0.97 10.11
N ASN A 56 -9.48 0.53 9.87
CA ASN A 56 -8.28 1.35 9.99
C ASN A 56 -7.82 1.92 8.62
N TRP A 57 -8.59 1.67 7.56
CA TRP A 57 -8.34 2.23 6.24
C TRP A 57 -9.10 3.55 6.06
N PHE A 58 -8.46 4.66 6.45
CA PHE A 58 -9.04 6.01 6.39
C PHE A 58 -8.94 6.62 4.99
N ASN A 59 -9.33 5.86 3.98
CA ASN A 59 -9.31 6.33 2.61
C ASN A 59 -10.73 6.63 2.14
N PHE A 60 -10.98 7.91 1.84
CA PHE A 60 -12.28 8.42 1.41
C PHE A 60 -12.29 8.87 -0.05
N TYR A 61 -11.20 8.59 -0.78
CA TYR A 61 -11.15 8.87 -2.21
C TYR A 61 -11.90 7.80 -2.99
N ASP A 62 -12.66 8.24 -3.98
CA ASP A 62 -13.23 7.34 -4.97
C ASP A 62 -12.20 7.08 -6.08
N TYR A 63 -11.42 6.00 -5.94
CA TYR A 63 -10.46 5.57 -6.98
C TYR A 63 -11.12 4.78 -8.10
N TRP A 64 -12.36 4.35 -7.90
CA TRP A 64 -13.05 3.41 -8.79
C TRP A 64 -14.13 4.09 -9.60
N GLU A 65 -14.23 5.43 -9.55
CA GLU A 65 -14.89 6.18 -10.60
C GLU A 65 -14.27 5.77 -11.94
N SER A 66 -15.01 4.93 -12.65
CA SER A 66 -14.76 4.67 -14.04
C SER A 66 -14.92 6.00 -14.77
N ASN A 67 -13.81 6.61 -15.17
CA ASN A 67 -13.81 7.53 -16.29
C ASN A 67 -14.15 6.73 -17.55
N ALA A 68 -15.41 6.30 -17.64
CA ALA A 68 -16.03 5.87 -18.86
C ALA A 68 -16.35 7.14 -19.65
N THR A 69 -15.35 7.68 -20.34
CA THR A 69 -15.55 8.56 -21.51
C THR A 69 -14.39 8.40 -22.46
#